data_AF-A0A6G9W3G7-F1
#
_entry.id   AF-A0A6G9W3G7-F1
#
_cell.length_a   1.000
_cell.length_b   1.000
_cell.length_c   1.000
_cell.angle_alpha   90.00
_cell.angle_beta   90.00
_cell.angle_gamma   90.00
#
_symmetry.space_group_name_H-M   'P 1'
#
loop_
_entity.id
_entity.type
_entity.pdbx_description
1 polymer ?
#
loop_
_entity_poly.entity_id
_entity_poly.type
_entity_poly.pdbx_seq_one_letter_code
_entity_poly.pdbx_strand_id
1 'polypeptide(L)'
;MKKIRQPFAALLLLLAVSACAEGVSLLKSVCNATLYPDVCVSTLQAQYYEQSLRPGSSMKDMAITFVKVSLEEVKKLSIVVSSQSVLLSSDDESKHAAIQDCKMLFKYTVRQLNESLNLLTTSAEWKKEQAEDVQTWLSASLTDQVTCIEGFKDLKDSYAESVRNVSKVVSNSLAIVNSLPVANVFPGQNNRRLLSEAEDSELYFPSWMSPTDRRLLQSSPAGGMTANAVVAKDGTGNYKSISEAVKAAPSKSTSRYIIHVKAGVYAESVEVSKDNIMLVGDGKYATVVTGSTHGNIRSNTFDATGNGFIARDMGFENTAGASAGQSVALRVSSDRSVFYRCSIKSFQDSLYAYSQRQFYRECDIFGTVDFIFGDASAVFQSCNILSRKRNKNPNVVTAQGRSDPNQNSGFSIHNCKVSAESIRTYLGRPWRQYSRTVVMQSVLDGNIDPAGWTEWDGSFALKTLYYAEYMNSGAGAGISNRVKWPGFHIITDPVEASKFTVAQFISGNSWLPSTGVAFQSGLIG
;
A
#
# COMPACT_ATOMS: atom_id res chain seq x y z
N MET A 1 25.98 15.76 69.17
CA MET A 1 26.74 15.41 67.95
C MET A 1 25.76 15.21 66.80
N LYS A 2 25.55 16.27 66.02
CA LYS A 2 24.85 16.27 64.72
C LYS A 2 25.86 15.81 63.64
N LYS A 3 25.32 15.27 62.53
CA LYS A 3 25.97 15.01 61.22
C LYS A 3 26.46 13.58 60.93
N ILE A 4 25.54 12.62 60.72
CA ILE A 4 25.74 11.50 59.75
C ILE A 4 24.37 11.07 59.16
N ARG A 5 23.61 12.00 58.55
CA ARG A 5 22.39 11.65 57.78
C ARG A 5 22.32 12.30 56.38
N GLN A 6 23.35 13.04 55.95
CA GLN A 6 23.38 13.72 54.66
C GLN A 6 23.94 12.94 53.45
N PRO A 7 24.79 11.87 53.55
CA PRO A 7 25.37 11.29 52.34
C PRO A 7 24.40 10.37 51.58
N PHE A 8 23.44 9.75 52.26
CA PHE A 8 22.47 8.85 51.59
C PHE A 8 21.44 9.60 50.76
N ALA A 9 20.91 10.72 51.25
CA ALA A 9 19.96 11.53 50.50
C ALA A 9 20.60 12.20 49.28
N ALA A 10 21.87 12.64 49.40
CA ALA A 10 22.62 13.21 48.29
C ALA A 10 22.97 12.15 47.23
N LEU A 11 23.33 10.93 47.66
CA LEU A 11 23.61 9.82 46.74
C LEU A 11 22.35 9.33 46.02
N LEU A 12 21.20 9.26 46.71
CA LEU A 12 19.89 8.99 46.10
C LEU A 12 19.47 10.10 45.12
N LEU A 13 19.72 11.37 45.45
CA LEU A 13 19.49 12.49 44.53
C LEU A 13 20.41 12.41 43.30
N LEU A 14 21.70 12.11 43.48
CA LEU A 14 22.67 11.97 42.39
C LEU A 14 22.34 10.79 41.47
N LEU A 15 21.92 9.65 42.04
CA LEU A 15 21.45 8.49 41.27
C LEU A 15 20.14 8.80 40.52
N ALA A 16 19.20 9.51 41.15
CA ALA A 16 17.97 9.95 40.50
C ALA A 16 18.24 10.98 39.38
N VAL A 17 19.16 11.92 39.59
CA VAL A 17 19.57 12.91 38.58
C VAL A 17 20.33 12.25 37.43
N SER A 18 21.20 11.27 37.70
CA SER A 18 21.90 10.49 36.67
C SER A 18 20.94 9.64 35.84
N ALA A 19 19.98 8.95 36.48
CA ALA A 19 18.94 8.19 35.80
C ALA A 19 17.99 9.08 34.96
N CYS A 20 17.69 10.29 35.44
CA CYS A 20 16.96 11.29 34.67
C CYS A 20 17.77 11.82 33.48
N ALA A 21 19.09 12.05 33.63
CA ALA A 21 19.95 12.53 32.55
C ALA A 21 20.14 11.47 31.44
N GLU A 22 20.28 10.19 31.79
CA GLU A 22 20.31 9.07 30.84
C GLU A 22 18.95 8.84 30.16
N GLY A 23 17.85 9.01 30.89
CA GLY A 23 16.51 8.97 30.31
C GLY A 23 16.27 10.06 29.26
N VAL A 24 16.73 11.28 29.53
CA VAL A 24 16.58 12.43 28.61
C VAL A 24 17.48 12.30 27.37
N SER A 25 18.67 11.70 27.48
CA SER A 25 19.56 11.49 26.33
C SER A 25 19.03 10.40 25.39
N LEU A 26 18.48 9.30 25.92
CA LEU A 26 17.85 8.24 25.14
C LEU A 26 16.60 8.73 24.41
N LEU A 27 15.75 9.53 25.07
CA LEU A 27 14.58 10.17 24.47
C LEU A 27 14.94 11.03 23.25
N LYS A 28 15.97 11.88 23.38
CA LYS A 28 16.43 12.71 22.27
C LYS A 28 16.98 11.87 21.12
N SER A 29 17.70 10.79 21.42
CA SER A 29 18.22 9.87 20.40
C SER A 29 17.10 9.21 19.59
N VAL A 30 16.08 8.66 20.28
CA VAL A 30 14.93 8.00 19.64
C VAL A 30 14.12 8.99 18.81
N CYS A 31 13.86 10.19 19.33
CA CYS A 31 13.02 11.17 18.66
C CYS A 31 13.71 11.92 17.51
N ASN A 32 15.04 11.95 17.46
CA ASN A 32 15.80 12.64 16.41
C ASN A 32 15.57 12.04 15.01
N ALA A 33 15.21 10.75 14.93
CA ALA A 33 14.90 10.08 13.67
C ALA A 33 13.46 10.32 13.19
N THR A 34 12.64 11.04 13.96
CA THR A 34 11.21 11.24 13.67
C THR A 34 10.95 12.54 12.90
N LEU A 35 9.85 12.60 12.14
CA LEU A 35 9.46 13.81 11.40
C LEU A 35 8.96 14.91 12.35
N TYR A 36 8.45 14.54 13.53
CA TYR A 36 7.96 15.48 14.55
C TYR A 36 8.65 15.25 15.92
N PRO A 37 9.95 15.61 16.07
CA PRO A 37 10.72 15.35 17.29
C PRO A 37 10.10 15.92 18.56
N ASP A 38 9.54 17.14 18.51
CA ASP A 38 8.94 17.78 19.69
C ASP A 38 7.69 17.03 20.18
N VAL A 39 6.86 16.54 19.25
CA VAL A 39 5.70 15.69 19.56
C VAL A 39 6.16 14.35 20.11
N CYS A 40 7.24 13.78 19.59
CA CYS A 40 7.81 12.54 20.09
C CYS A 40 8.29 12.67 21.54
N VAL A 41 9.08 13.71 21.84
CA VAL A 41 9.64 13.95 23.17
C VAL A 41 8.52 14.21 24.18
N SER A 42 7.56 15.08 23.86
CA SER A 42 6.46 15.40 24.78
C SER A 42 5.58 14.18 25.07
N THR A 43 5.29 13.36 24.05
CA THR A 43 4.51 12.13 24.19
C THR A 43 5.22 11.14 25.10
N LEU A 44 6.49 10.83 24.85
CA LEU A 44 7.24 9.88 25.67
C LEU A 44 7.45 10.39 27.10
N GLN A 45 7.72 11.69 27.28
CA GLN A 45 7.86 12.29 28.61
C GLN A 45 6.59 12.17 29.45
N ALA A 46 5.40 12.35 28.83
CA ALA A 46 4.13 12.10 29.50
C ALA A 46 4.01 10.64 29.98
N GLN A 47 4.46 9.68 29.17
CA GLN A 47 4.43 8.26 29.54
C GLN A 47 5.39 7.88 30.66
N TYR A 48 6.50 8.60 30.84
CA TYR A 48 7.35 8.48 32.04
C TYR A 48 6.66 9.03 33.29
N TYR A 49 5.93 10.14 33.17
CA TYR A 49 5.19 10.73 34.28
C TYR A 49 4.03 9.83 34.74
N GLU A 50 3.30 9.23 33.79
CA GLU A 50 2.22 8.28 34.03
C GLU A 50 2.70 6.89 34.48
N GLN A 51 4.03 6.69 34.59
CA GLN A 51 4.68 5.43 34.97
C GLN A 51 4.44 4.26 33.99
N SER A 52 3.94 4.55 32.79
CA SER A 52 3.82 3.62 31.66
C SER A 52 5.20 3.24 31.09
N LEU A 53 6.18 4.15 31.19
CA LEU A 53 7.60 3.89 30.92
C LEU A 53 8.43 4.08 32.18
N ARG A 54 9.50 3.29 32.31
CA ARG A 54 10.45 3.35 33.44
C ARG A 54 11.86 3.73 32.97
N PRO A 55 12.68 4.38 33.81
CA PRO A 55 14.11 4.53 33.52
C PRO A 55 14.72 3.16 33.18
N GLY A 56 15.44 3.06 32.05
CA GLY A 56 15.96 1.79 31.54
C GLY A 56 15.03 0.99 30.62
N SER A 57 13.86 1.52 30.24
CA SER A 57 13.00 0.90 29.22
C SER A 57 13.75 0.74 27.89
N SER A 58 13.56 -0.39 27.22
CA SER A 58 14.21 -0.65 25.93
C SER A 58 13.59 0.19 24.81
N MET A 59 14.28 0.31 23.67
CA MET A 59 13.74 0.96 22.48
C MET A 59 12.45 0.27 21.99
N LYS A 60 12.36 -1.05 22.15
CA LYS A 60 11.16 -1.82 21.83
C LYS A 60 9.99 -1.48 22.76
N ASP A 61 10.25 -1.29 24.05
CA ASP A 61 9.22 -0.84 25.01
C ASP A 61 8.71 0.55 24.65
N MET A 62 9.60 1.46 24.25
CA MET A 62 9.22 2.79 23.77
C MET A 62 8.36 2.70 22.50
N ALA A 63 8.75 1.86 21.53
CA ALA A 63 7.99 1.64 20.30
C ALA A 63 6.58 1.07 20.59
N ILE A 64 6.50 0.04 21.44
CA ILE A 64 5.23 -0.55 21.89
C ILE A 64 4.35 0.52 22.54
N THR A 65 4.91 1.32 23.45
CA THR A 65 4.17 2.39 24.12
C THR A 65 3.72 3.47 23.15
N PHE A 66 4.54 3.87 22.19
CA PHE A 66 4.15 4.90 21.22
C PHE A 66 3.02 4.43 20.29
N VAL A 67 3.06 3.16 19.84
CA VAL A 67 1.97 2.55 19.06
C VAL A 67 0.69 2.45 19.91
N LYS A 68 0.80 2.13 21.21
CA LYS A 68 -0.36 2.16 22.14
C LYS A 68 -0.97 3.55 22.25
N VAL A 69 -0.15 4.59 22.48
CA VAL A 69 -0.63 5.97 22.55
C VAL A 69 -1.30 6.38 21.25
N SER A 70 -0.70 6.05 20.10
CA SER A 70 -1.30 6.33 18.78
C SER A 70 -2.68 5.67 18.64
N LEU A 71 -2.82 4.42 19.06
CA LEU A 71 -4.09 3.70 19.06
C LEU A 71 -5.13 4.36 19.96
N GLU A 72 -4.75 4.83 21.14
CA GLU A 72 -5.64 5.52 22.07
C GLU A 72 -6.10 6.87 21.52
N GLU A 73 -5.19 7.67 20.96
CA GLU A 73 -5.51 8.97 20.36
C GLU A 73 -6.45 8.82 19.15
N VAL A 74 -6.19 7.83 18.28
CA VAL A 74 -7.09 7.51 17.16
C VAL A 74 -8.47 7.07 17.68
N LYS A 75 -8.54 6.23 18.72
CA LYS A 75 -9.82 5.79 19.31
C LYS A 75 -10.60 6.98 19.91
N LYS A 76 -9.93 7.85 20.68
CA LYS A 76 -10.54 9.07 21.24
C LYS A 76 -11.11 9.94 20.13
N LEU A 77 -10.32 10.19 19.08
CA LEU A 77 -10.76 10.99 17.94
C LEU A 77 -11.93 10.34 17.20
N SER A 78 -11.89 9.02 16.97
CA SER A 78 -12.99 8.28 16.35
C SER A 78 -14.32 8.39 17.12
N ILE A 79 -14.28 8.48 18.46
CA ILE A 79 -15.48 8.68 19.29
C ILE A 79 -16.02 10.10 19.12
N VAL A 80 -15.15 11.12 19.18
CA VAL A 80 -15.52 12.53 18.97
C VAL A 80 -16.20 12.73 17.60
N VAL A 81 -15.66 12.10 16.57
CA VAL A 81 -16.21 12.14 15.21
C VAL A 81 -17.58 11.49 15.13
N SER A 82 -17.73 10.39 15.85
CA SER A 82 -18.98 9.63 15.89
C SER A 82 -20.09 10.41 16.59
N SER A 83 -19.80 11.08 17.70
CA SER A 83 -20.78 11.92 18.39
C SER A 83 -21.13 13.17 17.59
N GLN A 84 -20.15 13.81 16.94
CA GLN A 84 -20.36 15.07 16.23
C GLN A 84 -21.13 14.90 14.91
N SER A 85 -21.03 13.72 14.27
CA SER A 85 -21.84 13.39 13.09
C SER A 85 -23.35 13.43 13.33
N VAL A 86 -23.80 13.27 14.59
CA VAL A 86 -25.21 13.31 14.99
C VAL A 86 -25.70 14.75 15.14
N LEU A 87 -24.79 15.72 15.32
CA LEU A 87 -25.08 17.12 15.59
C LEU A 87 -25.07 18.01 14.33
N LEU A 88 -24.76 17.47 13.16
CA LEU A 88 -24.69 18.23 11.93
C LEU A 88 -26.09 18.40 11.31
N SER A 89 -26.43 19.64 10.97
CA SER A 89 -27.62 19.97 10.18
C SER A 89 -27.52 19.40 8.77
N SER A 90 -28.67 19.22 8.10
CA SER A 90 -28.79 18.76 6.71
C SER A 90 -28.02 19.61 5.68
N ASP A 91 -27.66 20.84 6.06
CA ASP A 91 -27.15 21.86 5.14
C ASP A 91 -25.64 21.74 4.83
N ASP A 92 -24.94 20.72 5.33
CA ASP A 92 -23.50 20.50 5.08
C ASP A 92 -23.21 19.06 4.61
N GLU A 93 -23.83 18.68 3.48
CA GLU A 93 -23.74 17.35 2.87
C GLU A 93 -22.28 16.91 2.62
N SER A 94 -21.44 17.84 2.14
CA SER A 94 -20.00 17.60 1.90
C SER A 94 -19.25 17.27 3.20
N LYS A 95 -19.51 18.02 4.28
CA LYS A 95 -18.91 17.74 5.60
C LYS A 95 -19.42 16.43 6.18
N HIS A 96 -20.71 16.12 5.99
CA HIS A 96 -21.26 14.84 6.41
C HIS A 96 -20.55 13.68 5.70
N ALA A 97 -20.39 13.76 4.38
CA ALA A 97 -19.67 12.76 3.60
C ALA A 97 -18.22 12.58 4.09
N ALA A 98 -17.47 13.68 4.25
CA ALA A 98 -16.09 13.66 4.75
C ALA A 98 -15.98 13.00 6.13
N ILE A 99 -16.91 13.28 7.04
CA ILE A 99 -16.96 12.65 8.37
C ILE A 99 -17.24 11.15 8.28
N GLN A 100 -18.17 10.74 7.42
CA GLN A 100 -18.45 9.32 7.24
C GLN A 100 -17.25 8.57 6.65
N ASP A 101 -16.49 9.21 5.76
CA ASP A 101 -15.24 8.67 5.22
C ASP A 101 -14.19 8.50 6.32
N CYS A 102 -13.95 9.56 7.11
CA CYS A 102 -13.03 9.48 8.24
C CYS A 102 -13.40 8.40 9.25
N LYS A 103 -14.68 8.19 9.55
CA LYS A 103 -15.12 7.10 10.42
C LYS A 103 -14.71 5.72 9.90
N MET A 104 -14.83 5.50 8.60
CA MET A 104 -14.39 4.26 7.97
C MET A 104 -12.87 4.13 8.08
N LEU A 105 -12.15 5.20 7.73
CA LEU A 105 -10.69 5.25 7.76
C LEU A 105 -10.14 4.99 9.17
N PHE A 106 -10.74 5.54 10.24
CA PHE A 106 -10.31 5.22 11.60
C PHE A 106 -10.53 3.76 11.99
N LYS A 107 -11.58 3.10 11.49
CA LYS A 107 -11.76 1.67 11.75
C LYS A 107 -10.60 0.88 11.15
N TYR A 108 -10.13 1.26 9.96
CA TYR A 108 -8.95 0.66 9.34
C TYR A 108 -7.67 0.98 10.10
N THR A 109 -7.44 2.25 10.46
CA THR A 109 -6.30 2.68 11.30
C THR A 109 -6.26 1.91 12.62
N VAL A 110 -7.40 1.76 13.31
CA VAL A 110 -7.49 1.00 14.57
C VAL A 110 -7.14 -0.47 14.37
N ARG A 111 -7.59 -1.10 13.27
CA ARG A 111 -7.22 -2.49 12.94
C ARG A 111 -5.71 -2.62 12.75
N GLN A 112 -5.12 -1.79 11.90
CA GLN A 112 -3.69 -1.80 11.57
C GLN A 112 -2.79 -1.53 12.79
N LEU A 113 -3.18 -0.57 13.65
CA LEU A 113 -2.47 -0.28 14.91
C LEU A 113 -2.56 -1.44 15.91
N ASN A 114 -3.70 -2.11 16.02
CA ASN A 114 -3.84 -3.31 16.86
C ASN A 114 -2.99 -4.48 16.33
N GLU A 115 -2.98 -4.71 15.01
CA GLU A 115 -2.16 -5.75 14.38
C GLU A 115 -0.66 -5.48 14.62
N SER A 116 -0.25 -4.22 14.45
CA SER A 116 1.11 -3.74 14.75
C SER A 116 1.50 -3.97 16.21
N LEU A 117 0.63 -3.57 17.13
CA LEU A 117 0.86 -3.71 18.57
C LEU A 117 0.93 -5.19 18.99
N ASN A 118 0.03 -6.01 18.47
CA ASN A 118 0.01 -7.45 18.76
C ASN A 118 1.32 -8.10 18.30
N LEU A 119 1.80 -7.77 17.09
CA LEU A 119 3.05 -8.34 16.59
C LEU A 119 4.27 -7.85 17.39
N LEU A 120 4.34 -6.56 17.72
CA LEU A 120 5.44 -5.99 18.52
C LEU A 120 5.52 -6.64 19.92
N THR A 121 4.37 -6.87 20.56
CA THR A 121 4.31 -7.41 21.92
C THR A 121 4.55 -8.92 22.01
N THR A 122 4.06 -9.70 21.03
CA THR A 122 4.14 -11.16 21.04
C THR A 122 5.46 -11.71 20.47
N SER A 123 6.17 -10.92 19.68
CA SER A 123 7.42 -11.36 19.05
C SER A 123 8.55 -11.41 20.06
N ALA A 124 9.08 -12.59 20.38
CA ALA A 124 10.27 -12.74 21.24
C ALA A 124 11.52 -12.14 20.57
N GLU A 125 11.74 -12.47 19.30
CA GLU A 125 12.78 -11.91 18.43
C GLU A 125 12.14 -10.98 17.40
N TRP A 126 12.77 -9.84 17.09
CA TRP A 126 12.26 -8.90 16.09
C TRP A 126 12.86 -9.22 14.71
N LYS A 127 12.12 -9.99 13.92
CA LYS A 127 12.58 -10.48 12.60
C LYS A 127 12.25 -9.50 11.49
N LYS A 128 12.96 -9.63 10.36
CA LYS A 128 12.82 -8.73 9.21
C LYS A 128 11.39 -8.72 8.66
N GLU A 129 10.79 -9.89 8.52
CA GLU A 129 9.43 -10.03 7.98
C GLU A 129 8.39 -9.36 8.89
N GLN A 130 8.61 -9.41 10.21
CA GLN A 130 7.74 -8.77 11.20
C GLN A 130 7.89 -7.25 11.18
N ALA A 131 9.13 -6.77 11.03
CA ALA A 131 9.40 -5.34 10.86
C ALA A 131 8.74 -4.79 9.58
N GLU A 132 8.83 -5.52 8.47
CA GLU A 132 8.19 -5.16 7.20
C GLU A 132 6.65 -5.16 7.30
N ASP A 133 6.07 -6.13 8.00
CA ASP A 133 4.62 -6.18 8.27
C ASP A 133 4.16 -4.95 9.07
N VAL A 134 4.81 -4.65 10.20
CA VAL A 134 4.44 -3.49 11.03
C VAL A 134 4.68 -2.17 10.31
N GLN A 135 5.79 -2.02 9.58
CA GLN A 135 6.06 -0.83 8.78
C GLN A 135 4.96 -0.62 7.74
N THR A 136 4.48 -1.69 7.09
CA THR A 136 3.40 -1.62 6.10
C THR A 136 2.08 -1.16 6.75
N TRP A 137 1.70 -1.75 7.87
CA TRP A 137 0.44 -1.41 8.55
C TRP A 137 0.47 0.02 9.12
N LEU A 138 1.58 0.45 9.71
CA LEU A 138 1.74 1.83 10.17
C LEU A 138 1.79 2.83 9.01
N SER A 139 2.36 2.44 7.86
CA SER A 139 2.32 3.27 6.65
C SER A 139 0.88 3.47 6.16
N ALA A 140 0.09 2.39 6.12
CA ALA A 140 -1.33 2.46 5.76
C ALA A 140 -2.17 3.27 6.77
N SER A 141 -1.85 3.16 8.07
CA SER A 141 -2.48 3.98 9.11
C SER A 141 -2.28 5.46 8.87
N LEU A 142 -1.09 5.86 8.43
CA LEU A 142 -0.82 7.25 8.09
C LEU A 142 -1.55 7.68 6.81
N THR A 143 -1.59 6.82 5.78
CA THR A 143 -2.38 7.05 4.55
C THR A 143 -3.86 7.31 4.88
N ASP A 144 -4.44 6.55 5.82
CA ASP A 144 -5.82 6.73 6.28
C ASP A 144 -6.06 8.10 6.93
N GLN A 145 -5.13 8.56 7.79
CA GLN A 145 -5.22 9.90 8.41
C GLN A 145 -5.13 11.00 7.35
N VAL A 146 -4.19 10.88 6.41
CA VAL A 146 -3.94 11.85 5.35
C VAL A 146 -5.13 11.96 4.39
N THR A 147 -5.73 10.83 4.04
CA THR A 147 -6.95 10.76 3.23
C THR A 147 -8.13 11.40 3.95
N CYS A 148 -8.29 11.13 5.25
CA CYS A 148 -9.33 11.77 6.06
C CYS A 148 -9.17 13.30 6.06
N ILE A 149 -7.95 13.82 6.19
CA ILE A 149 -7.66 15.26 6.16
C ILE A 149 -8.05 15.87 4.80
N GLU A 150 -7.82 15.18 3.69
CA GLU A 150 -8.19 15.66 2.35
C GLU A 150 -9.70 15.83 2.16
N GLY A 151 -10.51 15.01 2.82
CA GLY A 151 -11.97 15.16 2.81
C GLY A 151 -12.45 16.52 3.33
N PHE A 152 -11.62 17.24 4.11
CA PHE A 152 -11.92 18.58 4.63
C PHE A 152 -11.13 19.70 3.94
N LYS A 153 -10.46 19.47 2.80
CA LYS A 153 -9.56 20.45 2.20
C LYS A 153 -10.22 21.82 1.93
N ASP A 154 -11.50 21.82 1.61
CA ASP A 154 -12.29 23.04 1.35
C ASP A 154 -13.07 23.54 2.58
N LEU A 155 -12.88 22.90 3.74
CA LEU A 155 -13.55 23.21 5.00
C LEU A 155 -12.52 23.67 6.03
N LYS A 156 -12.66 24.90 6.54
CA LYS A 156 -11.89 25.36 7.71
C LYS A 156 -12.44 24.68 8.96
N ASP A 157 -11.99 23.46 9.20
CA ASP A 157 -12.53 22.62 10.26
C ASP A 157 -11.51 22.33 11.36
N SER A 158 -11.90 22.59 12.61
CA SER A 158 -11.11 22.24 13.80
C SER A 158 -10.86 20.72 13.90
N TYR A 159 -11.73 19.95 13.27
CA TYR A 159 -11.61 18.51 13.17
C TYR A 159 -10.40 18.09 12.33
N ALA A 160 -10.21 18.69 11.14
CA ALA A 160 -9.05 18.40 10.30
C ALA A 160 -7.73 18.68 11.04
N GLU A 161 -7.71 19.68 11.92
CA GLU A 161 -6.56 19.96 12.78
C GLU A 161 -6.35 18.89 13.87
N SER A 162 -7.43 18.37 14.44
CA SER A 162 -7.37 17.25 15.39
C SER A 162 -6.80 15.99 14.72
N VAL A 163 -7.25 15.67 13.50
CA VAL A 163 -6.70 14.56 12.70
C VAL A 163 -5.22 14.81 12.37
N ARG A 164 -4.83 16.04 12.01
CA ARG A 164 -3.42 16.42 11.78
C ARG A 164 -2.54 16.22 13.02
N ASN A 165 -3.07 16.45 14.22
CA ASN A 165 -2.30 16.22 15.44
C ASN A 165 -2.13 14.73 15.71
N VAL A 166 -3.17 13.92 15.52
CA VAL A 166 -3.08 12.46 15.63
C VAL A 166 -2.14 11.86 14.56
N SER A 167 -2.17 12.38 13.33
CA SER A 167 -1.28 11.89 12.26
C SER A 167 0.20 12.10 12.58
N LYS A 168 0.56 13.17 13.32
CA LYS A 168 1.94 13.38 13.80
C LYS A 168 2.38 12.27 14.78
N VAL A 169 1.48 11.83 15.65
CA VAL A 169 1.73 10.74 16.60
C VAL A 169 1.89 9.41 15.84
N VAL A 170 1.02 9.13 14.86
CA VAL A 170 1.13 7.93 14.01
C VAL A 170 2.44 7.93 13.19
N SER A 171 2.82 9.08 12.61
CA SER A 171 4.09 9.26 11.88
C SER A 171 5.31 8.97 12.78
N ASN A 172 5.30 9.50 14.01
CA ASN A 172 6.38 9.21 14.96
C ASN A 172 6.43 7.74 15.37
N SER A 173 5.28 7.06 15.54
CA SER A 173 5.25 5.59 15.76
C SER A 173 5.98 4.84 14.65
N LEU A 174 5.69 5.19 13.39
CA LEU A 174 6.32 4.57 12.22
C LEU A 174 7.85 4.76 12.24
N ALA A 175 8.32 5.98 12.47
CA ALA A 175 9.76 6.27 12.53
C ALA A 175 10.45 5.52 13.67
N ILE A 176 9.86 5.48 14.86
CA ILE A 176 10.42 4.77 16.03
C ILE A 176 10.49 3.27 15.76
N VAL A 177 9.42 2.66 15.22
CA VAL A 177 9.43 1.22 14.90
C VAL A 177 10.48 0.89 13.84
N ASN A 178 10.63 1.73 12.81
CA ASN A 178 11.63 1.53 11.77
C ASN A 178 13.07 1.59 12.30
N SER A 179 13.29 2.27 13.42
CA SER A 179 14.61 2.37 14.06
C SER A 179 14.97 1.18 14.95
N LEU A 180 14.04 0.23 15.16
CA LEU A 180 14.30 -0.96 15.96
C LEU A 180 15.33 -1.87 15.28
N PRO A 181 16.30 -2.42 16.04
CA PRO A 181 17.25 -3.36 15.48
C PRO A 181 16.55 -4.66 15.09
N VAL A 182 16.70 -5.06 13.83
CA VAL A 182 16.16 -6.31 13.30
C VAL A 182 17.20 -7.42 13.47
N ALA A 183 16.77 -8.57 13.98
CA ALA A 183 17.60 -9.76 14.03
C ALA A 183 17.92 -10.23 12.60
N ASN A 184 19.20 -10.17 12.21
CA ASN A 184 19.65 -10.69 10.92
C ASN A 184 19.50 -12.21 10.92
N VAL A 185 18.42 -12.73 10.32
CA VAL A 185 18.39 -14.11 9.85
C VAL A 185 19.24 -14.12 8.58
N PHE A 186 20.50 -14.57 8.68
CA PHE A 186 21.27 -14.92 7.48
C PHE A 186 20.53 -16.06 6.77
N PRO A 187 19.93 -15.85 5.58
CA PRO A 187 19.57 -16.98 4.75
C PRO A 187 20.89 -17.56 4.29
N GLY A 188 21.15 -18.83 4.61
CA GLY A 188 22.37 -19.51 4.19
C GLY A 188 22.68 -19.23 2.72
N GLN A 189 23.88 -18.74 2.46
CA GLN A 189 24.50 -18.80 1.15
C GLN A 189 24.48 -20.25 0.69
N ASN A 190 23.48 -20.64 -0.10
CA ASN A 190 23.51 -21.76 -1.03
C ASN A 190 22.17 -21.79 -1.78
N ASN A 191 22.09 -21.02 -2.87
CA ASN A 191 21.31 -21.37 -4.05
C ASN A 191 21.78 -20.55 -5.26
N ARG A 192 23.08 -20.66 -5.57
CA ARG A 192 23.49 -20.64 -6.98
C ARG A 192 23.14 -22.02 -7.55
N ARG A 193 21.89 -22.21 -7.98
CA ARG A 193 21.61 -23.24 -8.97
C ARG A 193 21.82 -22.61 -10.33
N LEU A 194 22.99 -22.89 -10.89
CA LEU A 194 23.25 -22.77 -12.31
C LEU A 194 22.08 -23.41 -13.07
N LEU A 195 21.50 -22.65 -14.00
CA LEU A 195 20.72 -23.22 -15.10
C LEU A 195 21.68 -24.13 -15.88
N SER A 196 21.65 -25.43 -15.61
CA SER A 196 22.22 -26.40 -16.53
C SER A 196 21.26 -26.56 -17.69
N GLU A 197 21.77 -26.30 -18.89
CA GLU A 197 21.17 -26.65 -20.17
C GLU A 197 20.65 -28.11 -20.13
N ALA A 198 19.42 -28.31 -20.59
CA ALA A 198 18.90 -29.63 -20.89
C ALA A 198 17.98 -29.53 -22.12
N GLU A 199 18.48 -30.09 -23.21
CA GLU A 199 17.71 -30.58 -24.35
C GLU A 199 16.70 -31.66 -23.90
N ASP A 200 15.58 -31.68 -24.62
CA ASP A 200 14.58 -32.73 -24.81
C ASP A 200 13.93 -33.48 -23.62
N SER A 201 12.61 -33.23 -23.55
CA SER A 201 11.51 -34.19 -23.36
C SER A 201 11.29 -34.86 -21.99
N GLU A 202 10.03 -34.75 -21.53
CA GLU A 202 9.38 -35.24 -20.31
C GLU A 202 9.50 -34.37 -19.03
N LEU A 203 8.33 -33.87 -18.61
CA LEU A 203 8.10 -32.89 -17.53
C LEU A 203 8.61 -33.35 -16.16
N TYR A 204 9.86 -33.03 -15.84
CA TYR A 204 10.42 -33.22 -14.50
C TYR A 204 10.08 -32.03 -13.58
N PHE A 205 9.20 -32.25 -12.59
CA PHE A 205 8.89 -31.24 -11.57
C PHE A 205 10.01 -31.17 -10.51
N PRO A 206 10.44 -29.97 -10.09
CA PRO A 206 11.47 -29.81 -9.06
C PRO A 206 11.10 -30.45 -7.72
N SER A 207 12.08 -30.97 -6.99
CA SER A 207 11.89 -31.65 -5.70
C SER A 207 11.35 -30.77 -4.58
N TRP A 208 11.43 -29.45 -4.71
CA TRP A 208 10.87 -28.47 -3.76
C TRP A 208 9.36 -28.23 -3.94
N MET A 209 8.76 -28.76 -5.00
CA MET A 209 7.34 -28.59 -5.31
C MET A 209 6.50 -29.65 -4.60
N SER A 210 5.50 -29.23 -3.82
CA SER A 210 4.61 -30.14 -3.11
C SER A 210 3.77 -30.97 -4.10
N PRO A 211 3.33 -32.20 -3.76
CA PRO A 211 2.46 -33.00 -4.62
C PRO A 211 1.16 -32.27 -5.00
N THR A 212 0.65 -31.40 -4.12
CA THR A 212 -0.54 -30.58 -4.34
C THR A 212 -0.31 -29.52 -5.42
N ASP A 213 0.86 -28.88 -5.42
CA ASP A 213 1.23 -27.85 -6.40
C ASP A 213 1.50 -28.46 -7.77
N ARG A 214 2.07 -29.66 -7.82
CA ARG A 214 2.23 -30.43 -9.08
C ARG A 214 0.87 -30.71 -9.73
N ARG A 215 -0.15 -31.01 -8.92
CA ARG A 215 -1.51 -31.31 -9.38
C ARG A 215 -2.24 -30.06 -9.90
N LEU A 216 -1.98 -28.90 -9.31
CA LEU A 216 -2.48 -27.60 -9.76
C LEU A 216 -1.86 -27.20 -11.11
N LEU A 217 -0.56 -27.46 -11.32
CA LEU A 217 0.16 -27.12 -12.55
C LEU A 217 -0.12 -28.07 -13.73
N GLN A 218 -0.52 -29.31 -13.45
CA GLN A 218 -0.97 -30.28 -14.46
C GLN A 218 -2.41 -30.03 -14.94
N SER A 219 -3.14 -29.10 -14.33
CA SER A 219 -4.51 -28.78 -14.74
C SER A 219 -4.52 -27.55 -15.66
N SER A 220 -5.06 -27.71 -16.88
CA SER A 220 -5.39 -26.61 -17.78
C SER A 220 -6.28 -25.55 -17.08
N PRO A 221 -6.41 -24.32 -17.63
CA PRO A 221 -6.91 -23.13 -16.90
C PRO A 221 -8.34 -23.18 -16.35
N ALA A 222 -9.07 -24.30 -16.47
CA ALA A 222 -10.40 -24.50 -15.92
C ALA A 222 -10.57 -25.82 -15.12
N GLY A 223 -9.48 -26.57 -14.83
CA GLY A 223 -9.58 -27.99 -14.43
C GLY A 223 -9.14 -28.40 -13.02
N GLY A 224 -8.64 -27.49 -12.16
CA GLY A 224 -8.00 -27.91 -10.89
C GLY A 224 -8.35 -27.13 -9.63
N MET A 225 -9.12 -26.04 -9.73
CA MET A 225 -9.57 -25.27 -8.56
C MET A 225 -11.06 -25.49 -8.36
N THR A 226 -11.43 -26.18 -7.28
CA THR A 226 -12.83 -26.37 -6.89
C THR A 226 -13.38 -25.04 -6.36
N ALA A 227 -14.27 -24.40 -7.11
CA ALA A 227 -14.93 -23.18 -6.67
C ALA A 227 -15.86 -23.46 -5.47
N ASN A 228 -15.86 -22.59 -4.47
CA ASN A 228 -16.78 -22.65 -3.34
C ASN A 228 -18.15 -22.08 -3.70
N ALA A 229 -18.19 -21.14 -4.64
CA ALA A 229 -19.41 -20.54 -5.18
C ALA A 229 -19.23 -20.19 -6.65
N VAL A 230 -20.32 -20.26 -7.41
CA VAL A 230 -20.39 -19.86 -8.82
C VAL A 230 -21.38 -18.71 -8.97
N VAL A 231 -20.98 -17.66 -9.68
CA VAL A 231 -21.83 -16.53 -10.06
C VAL A 231 -22.11 -16.64 -11.56
N ALA A 232 -23.38 -16.64 -11.95
CA ALA A 232 -23.76 -16.69 -13.37
C ALA A 232 -25.06 -15.93 -13.63
N LYS A 233 -25.06 -15.01 -14.60
CA LYS A 233 -26.26 -14.22 -14.93
C LYS A 233 -27.37 -15.05 -15.58
N ASP A 234 -27.01 -16.15 -16.23
CA ASP A 234 -27.92 -17.09 -16.90
C ASP A 234 -28.66 -18.03 -15.92
N GLY A 235 -28.36 -17.95 -14.62
CA GLY A 235 -28.98 -18.78 -13.59
C GLY A 235 -28.35 -20.17 -13.43
N THR A 236 -27.25 -20.47 -14.12
CA THR A 236 -26.53 -21.76 -14.00
C THR A 236 -25.56 -21.83 -12.82
N GLY A 237 -25.46 -20.76 -12.04
CA GLY A 237 -24.60 -20.63 -10.84
C GLY A 237 -25.39 -20.62 -9.54
N ASN A 238 -24.69 -20.49 -8.41
CA ASN A 238 -25.30 -20.34 -7.09
C ASN A 238 -25.91 -18.95 -6.87
N TYR A 239 -25.31 -17.91 -7.47
CA TYR A 239 -25.72 -16.51 -7.32
C TYR A 239 -25.82 -15.81 -8.67
N LYS A 240 -26.60 -14.73 -8.74
CA LYS A 240 -26.74 -13.91 -9.96
C LYS A 240 -25.82 -12.68 -9.98
N SER A 241 -25.35 -12.24 -8.82
CA SER A 241 -24.42 -11.12 -8.66
C SER A 241 -23.17 -11.52 -7.87
N ILE A 242 -22.08 -10.78 -8.08
CA ILE A 242 -20.82 -10.95 -7.36
C ILE A 242 -21.02 -10.54 -5.90
N SER A 243 -21.76 -9.46 -5.66
CA SER A 243 -22.05 -8.94 -4.32
C SER A 243 -22.78 -9.97 -3.44
N GLU A 244 -23.74 -10.72 -3.99
CA GLU A 244 -24.41 -11.81 -3.27
C GLU A 244 -23.44 -12.92 -2.85
N ALA A 245 -22.58 -13.37 -3.77
CA ALA A 245 -21.61 -14.43 -3.49
C ALA A 245 -20.59 -13.99 -2.42
N VAL A 246 -20.08 -12.75 -2.52
CA VAL A 246 -19.16 -12.17 -1.53
C VAL A 246 -19.86 -12.05 -0.16
N LYS A 247 -21.12 -11.62 -0.13
CA LYS A 247 -21.90 -11.52 1.10
C LYS A 247 -22.14 -12.89 1.74
N ALA A 248 -22.30 -13.95 0.95
CA ALA A 248 -22.49 -15.31 1.44
C ALA A 248 -21.20 -16.01 1.90
N ALA A 249 -20.02 -15.53 1.48
CA ALA A 249 -18.75 -16.10 1.91
C ALA A 249 -18.59 -16.08 3.45
N PRO A 250 -17.88 -17.03 4.08
CA PRO A 250 -17.69 -17.06 5.52
C PRO A 250 -16.87 -15.85 6.01
N SER A 251 -17.25 -15.31 7.17
CA SER A 251 -16.46 -14.29 7.86
C SER A 251 -15.25 -14.96 8.55
N LYS A 252 -14.07 -14.35 8.47
CA LYS A 252 -12.81 -14.81 9.12
C LYS A 252 -12.31 -16.18 8.63
N SER A 253 -12.41 -16.45 7.33
CA SER A 253 -11.85 -17.68 6.75
C SER A 253 -10.32 -17.69 6.86
N THR A 254 -9.76 -18.75 7.43
CA THR A 254 -8.30 -19.01 7.41
C THR A 254 -7.84 -19.64 6.10
N SER A 255 -8.77 -20.18 5.31
CA SER A 255 -8.51 -20.74 3.98
C SER A 255 -9.08 -19.85 2.87
N ARG A 256 -8.54 -19.99 1.66
CA ARG A 256 -8.99 -19.25 0.48
C ARG A 256 -10.41 -19.67 0.09
N TYR A 257 -11.31 -18.70 -0.07
CA TYR A 257 -12.67 -18.91 -0.55
C TYR A 257 -12.78 -18.45 -2.01
N ILE A 258 -12.97 -19.40 -2.92
CA ILE A 258 -12.92 -19.20 -4.37
C ILE A 258 -14.33 -19.00 -4.92
N ILE A 259 -14.57 -17.85 -5.55
CA ILE A 259 -15.80 -17.52 -6.26
C ILE A 259 -15.49 -17.50 -7.75
N HIS A 260 -16.06 -18.44 -8.50
CA HIS A 260 -15.99 -18.46 -9.96
C HIS A 260 -17.08 -17.57 -10.53
N VAL A 261 -16.71 -16.57 -11.33
CA VAL A 261 -17.63 -15.61 -11.94
C VAL A 261 -17.64 -15.86 -13.44
N LYS A 262 -18.74 -16.45 -13.94
CA LYS A 262 -18.85 -16.79 -15.36
C LYS A 262 -18.81 -15.55 -16.26
N ALA A 263 -18.55 -15.76 -17.54
CA ALA A 263 -18.58 -14.71 -18.55
C ALA A 263 -19.88 -13.88 -18.50
N GLY A 264 -19.74 -12.57 -18.58
CA GLY A 264 -20.83 -11.62 -18.50
C GLY A 264 -20.37 -10.23 -18.05
N VAL A 265 -21.22 -9.24 -18.29
CA VAL A 265 -21.04 -7.87 -17.79
C VAL A 265 -21.92 -7.67 -16.56
N TYR A 266 -21.31 -7.45 -15.40
CA TYR A 266 -21.93 -7.31 -14.09
C TYR A 266 -21.98 -5.83 -13.71
N ALA A 267 -23.13 -5.19 -13.91
CA ALA A 267 -23.35 -3.78 -13.55
C ALA A 267 -23.71 -3.69 -12.06
N GLU A 268 -22.71 -3.59 -11.21
CA GLU A 268 -22.85 -3.53 -9.75
C GLU A 268 -21.65 -2.81 -9.11
N SER A 269 -21.88 -2.23 -7.92
CA SER A 269 -20.82 -1.72 -7.06
C SER A 269 -20.47 -2.79 -6.03
N VAL A 270 -19.27 -3.34 -6.09
CA VAL A 270 -18.87 -4.49 -5.25
C VAL A 270 -17.87 -4.07 -4.19
N GLU A 271 -18.14 -4.43 -2.93
CA GLU A 271 -17.20 -4.29 -1.82
C GLU A 271 -16.82 -5.67 -1.28
N VAL A 272 -15.51 -5.96 -1.24
CA VAL A 272 -14.96 -7.20 -0.69
C VAL A 272 -14.17 -6.89 0.58
N SER A 273 -14.84 -6.96 1.72
CA SER A 273 -14.25 -6.69 3.05
C SER A 273 -13.85 -7.95 3.84
N LYS A 274 -14.13 -9.14 3.30
CA LYS A 274 -13.73 -10.42 3.91
C LYS A 274 -12.35 -10.84 3.42
N ASP A 275 -11.53 -11.31 4.36
CA ASP A 275 -10.19 -11.79 4.09
C ASP A 275 -10.22 -13.09 3.26
N ASN A 276 -9.15 -13.34 2.49
CA ASN A 276 -8.90 -14.56 1.71
C ASN A 276 -9.95 -14.91 0.63
N ILE A 277 -10.66 -13.91 0.10
CA ILE A 277 -11.54 -14.07 -1.06
C ILE A 277 -10.72 -14.12 -2.35
N MET A 278 -11.01 -15.09 -3.21
CA MET A 278 -10.48 -15.17 -4.57
C MET A 278 -11.62 -15.12 -5.58
N LEU A 279 -11.61 -14.14 -6.48
CA LEU A 279 -12.49 -14.09 -7.64
C LEU A 279 -11.74 -14.61 -8.86
N VAL A 280 -12.36 -15.55 -9.59
CA VAL A 280 -11.83 -16.10 -10.84
C VAL A 280 -12.87 -15.92 -11.93
N GLY A 281 -12.53 -15.21 -12.99
CA GLY A 281 -13.39 -15.05 -14.16
C GLY A 281 -13.10 -16.06 -15.27
N ASP A 282 -13.92 -16.04 -16.32
CA ASP A 282 -13.71 -16.81 -17.55
C ASP A 282 -12.75 -16.10 -18.53
N GLY A 283 -12.22 -14.94 -18.15
CA GLY A 283 -11.28 -14.15 -18.96
C GLY A 283 -11.44 -12.65 -18.69
N LYS A 284 -10.31 -11.92 -18.72
CA LYS A 284 -10.25 -10.49 -18.36
C LYS A 284 -11.15 -9.54 -19.17
N TYR A 285 -11.60 -9.98 -20.34
CA TYR A 285 -12.54 -9.27 -21.21
C TYR A 285 -13.89 -9.99 -21.34
N ALA A 286 -14.01 -11.20 -20.81
CA ALA A 286 -15.24 -12.01 -20.86
C ALA A 286 -16.09 -11.82 -19.59
N THR A 287 -15.44 -11.72 -18.42
CA THR A 287 -16.07 -11.44 -17.13
C THR A 287 -15.70 -10.03 -16.69
N VAL A 288 -16.65 -9.09 -16.72
CA VAL A 288 -16.39 -7.67 -16.43
C VAL A 288 -17.37 -7.15 -15.38
N VAL A 289 -16.86 -6.55 -14.30
CA VAL A 289 -17.67 -5.71 -13.40
C VAL A 289 -17.59 -4.26 -13.87
N THR A 290 -18.75 -3.59 -13.97
CA THR A 290 -18.85 -2.25 -14.55
C THR A 290 -19.69 -1.31 -13.70
N GLY A 291 -19.27 -0.04 -13.63
CA GLY A 291 -19.95 1.05 -12.94
C GLY A 291 -19.78 2.38 -13.67
N SER A 292 -20.37 3.45 -13.14
CA SER A 292 -20.31 4.79 -13.74
C SER A 292 -20.32 5.94 -12.71
N THR A 293 -20.02 5.62 -11.45
CA THR A 293 -19.95 6.62 -10.37
C THR A 293 -18.68 7.46 -10.51
N HIS A 294 -18.74 8.73 -10.09
CA HIS A 294 -17.62 9.68 -10.19
C HIS A 294 -17.69 10.75 -9.09
N GLY A 295 -16.56 11.43 -8.83
CA GLY A 295 -16.51 12.66 -8.02
C GLY A 295 -16.47 12.50 -6.49
N ASN A 296 -16.42 11.28 -5.95
CA ASN A 296 -16.29 11.03 -4.51
C ASN A 296 -15.33 9.84 -4.26
N ILE A 297 -14.60 9.81 -3.13
CA ILE A 297 -13.74 8.69 -2.69
C ILE A 297 -14.46 7.32 -2.63
N ARG A 298 -15.79 7.32 -2.48
CA ARG A 298 -16.63 6.12 -2.55
C ARG A 298 -17.09 5.74 -3.95
N SER A 299 -16.76 6.53 -4.96
CA SER A 299 -17.19 6.31 -6.36
C SER A 299 -16.30 5.28 -7.07
N ASN A 300 -16.17 4.11 -6.45
CA ASN A 300 -15.40 2.99 -6.96
C ASN A 300 -16.37 1.96 -7.52
N THR A 301 -16.10 1.41 -8.70
CA THR A 301 -16.87 0.26 -9.21
C THR A 301 -16.62 -0.99 -8.37
N PHE A 302 -15.37 -1.20 -7.96
CA PHE A 302 -14.96 -2.33 -7.15
C PHE A 302 -14.00 -1.87 -6.04
N ASP A 303 -14.24 -2.32 -4.81
CA ASP A 303 -13.40 -2.01 -3.65
C ASP A 303 -12.98 -3.30 -2.92
N ALA A 304 -11.66 -3.55 -2.87
CA ALA A 304 -11.07 -4.71 -2.19
C ALA A 304 -10.33 -4.29 -0.92
N THR A 305 -10.90 -4.61 0.24
CA THR A 305 -10.37 -4.20 1.55
C THR A 305 -9.99 -5.37 2.46
N GLY A 306 -10.56 -6.56 2.26
CA GLY A 306 -10.20 -7.76 3.00
C GLY A 306 -8.83 -8.32 2.59
N ASN A 307 -7.96 -8.63 3.56
CA ASN A 307 -6.58 -9.03 3.31
C ASN A 307 -6.48 -10.33 2.51
N GLY A 308 -5.43 -10.46 1.69
CA GLY A 308 -5.20 -11.65 0.87
C GLY A 308 -6.18 -11.79 -0.31
N PHE A 309 -6.83 -10.70 -0.73
CA PHE A 309 -7.72 -10.70 -1.88
C PHE A 309 -6.97 -11.08 -3.17
N ILE A 310 -7.57 -11.97 -3.97
CA ILE A 310 -7.05 -12.31 -5.29
C ILE A 310 -8.14 -12.11 -6.34
N ALA A 311 -7.82 -11.42 -7.42
CA ALA A 311 -8.62 -11.42 -8.64
C ALA A 311 -7.80 -12.03 -9.78
N ARG A 312 -8.45 -12.91 -10.56
CA ARG A 312 -7.83 -13.55 -11.71
C ARG A 312 -8.79 -13.60 -12.89
N ASP A 313 -8.27 -13.32 -14.08
CA ASP A 313 -9.03 -13.47 -15.34
C ASP A 313 -10.35 -12.66 -15.34
N MET A 314 -10.33 -11.42 -14.82
CA MET A 314 -11.51 -10.53 -14.70
C MET A 314 -11.21 -9.07 -15.11
N GLY A 315 -12.24 -8.38 -15.58
CA GLY A 315 -12.20 -6.95 -15.90
C GLY A 315 -12.93 -6.09 -14.87
N PHE A 316 -12.37 -4.93 -14.56
CA PHE A 316 -12.93 -3.87 -13.71
C PHE A 316 -13.04 -2.60 -14.54
N GLU A 317 -14.24 -2.06 -14.70
CA GLU A 317 -14.48 -0.92 -15.59
C GLU A 317 -15.31 0.18 -14.93
N ASN A 318 -14.89 1.43 -15.11
CA ASN A 318 -15.75 2.58 -14.85
C ASN A 318 -15.98 3.36 -16.16
N THR A 319 -17.26 3.60 -16.46
CA THR A 319 -17.75 4.13 -17.73
C THR A 319 -18.19 5.59 -17.66
N ALA A 320 -17.95 6.30 -16.53
CA ALA A 320 -18.36 7.69 -16.35
C ALA A 320 -17.85 8.65 -17.44
N GLY A 321 -16.69 8.35 -18.04
CA GLY A 321 -16.16 9.08 -19.19
C GLY A 321 -15.12 10.15 -18.85
N ALA A 322 -14.40 10.63 -19.87
CA ALA A 322 -13.31 11.59 -19.70
C ALA A 322 -13.74 12.96 -19.13
N SER A 323 -15.01 13.34 -19.31
CA SER A 323 -15.58 14.60 -18.82
C SER A 323 -16.06 14.55 -17.38
N ALA A 324 -16.18 13.35 -16.78
CA ALA A 324 -16.70 13.16 -15.43
C ALA A 324 -15.66 13.45 -14.32
N GLY A 325 -14.41 13.72 -14.69
CA GLY A 325 -13.31 13.80 -13.73
C GLY A 325 -12.98 12.44 -13.13
N GLN A 326 -12.76 12.39 -11.81
CA GLN A 326 -12.31 11.20 -11.08
C GLN A 326 -13.35 10.08 -11.13
N SER A 327 -12.98 8.92 -11.67
CA SER A 327 -13.89 7.78 -11.88
C SER A 327 -13.15 6.45 -11.69
N VAL A 328 -13.15 5.95 -10.45
CA VAL A 328 -12.35 4.79 -10.07
C VAL A 328 -13.01 3.48 -10.52
N ALA A 329 -12.26 2.65 -11.24
CA ALA A 329 -12.70 1.30 -11.61
C ALA A 329 -12.39 0.31 -10.49
N LEU A 330 -11.18 0.39 -9.92
CA LEU A 330 -10.73 -0.51 -8.88
C LEU A 330 -10.01 0.28 -7.78
N ARG A 331 -10.48 0.14 -6.54
CA ARG A 331 -9.79 0.58 -5.32
C ARG A 331 -9.31 -0.63 -4.53
N VAL A 332 -8.07 -0.57 -4.05
CA VAL A 332 -7.44 -1.68 -3.31
C VAL A 332 -6.77 -1.16 -2.04
N SER A 333 -7.24 -1.65 -0.89
CA SER A 333 -6.61 -1.48 0.42
C SER A 333 -6.39 -2.82 1.13
N SER A 334 -6.44 -3.93 0.39
CA SER A 334 -6.13 -5.28 0.87
C SER A 334 -4.62 -5.48 0.90
N ASP A 335 -4.09 -5.81 2.08
CA ASP A 335 -2.70 -6.26 2.18
C ASP A 335 -2.50 -7.63 1.53
N ARG A 336 -1.33 -7.82 0.92
CA ARG A 336 -0.96 -9.05 0.20
C ARG A 336 -1.98 -9.44 -0.88
N SER A 337 -2.48 -8.45 -1.62
CA SER A 337 -3.45 -8.66 -2.71
C SER A 337 -2.76 -8.98 -4.04
N VAL A 338 -3.42 -9.80 -4.86
CA VAL A 338 -2.94 -10.17 -6.21
C VAL A 338 -4.00 -9.94 -7.28
N PHE A 339 -3.59 -9.32 -8.37
CA PHE A 339 -4.38 -9.20 -9.60
C PHE A 339 -3.59 -9.88 -10.72
N TYR A 340 -4.12 -10.99 -11.24
CA TYR A 340 -3.44 -11.78 -12.26
C TYR A 340 -4.26 -11.90 -13.54
N ARG A 341 -3.73 -11.40 -14.66
CA ARG A 341 -4.45 -11.30 -15.92
C ARG A 341 -5.80 -10.62 -15.73
N CYS A 342 -5.77 -9.41 -15.16
CA CYS A 342 -6.96 -8.57 -15.02
C CYS A 342 -6.94 -7.41 -16.01
N SER A 343 -8.09 -6.84 -16.33
CA SER A 343 -8.21 -5.57 -17.06
C SER A 343 -8.76 -4.51 -16.12
N ILE A 344 -8.11 -3.36 -16.00
CA ILE A 344 -8.57 -2.23 -15.18
C ILE A 344 -8.73 -1.03 -16.11
N LYS A 345 -9.96 -0.53 -16.28
CA LYS A 345 -10.26 0.45 -17.32
C LYS A 345 -11.14 1.58 -16.81
N SER A 346 -10.63 2.80 -16.90
CA SER A 346 -11.43 4.03 -16.78
C SER A 346 -10.75 5.14 -17.60
N PHE A 347 -10.96 6.40 -17.20
CA PHE A 347 -10.27 7.58 -17.72
C PHE A 347 -9.36 8.14 -16.62
N GLN A 348 -9.82 9.14 -15.88
CA GLN A 348 -9.07 9.69 -14.76
C GLN A 348 -9.26 8.81 -13.50
N ASP A 349 -8.15 8.57 -12.79
CA ASP A 349 -8.12 7.83 -11.51
C ASP A 349 -8.57 6.36 -11.63
N SER A 350 -8.14 5.66 -12.69
CA SER A 350 -8.65 4.31 -13.02
C SER A 350 -8.38 3.26 -11.94
N LEU A 351 -7.14 3.18 -11.46
CA LEU A 351 -6.69 2.28 -10.40
C LEU A 351 -6.25 3.08 -9.18
N TYR A 352 -7.02 2.96 -8.11
CA TYR A 352 -6.64 3.47 -6.80
C TYR A 352 -5.93 2.38 -5.99
N ALA A 353 -4.61 2.27 -6.19
CA ALA A 353 -3.72 1.46 -5.36
C ALA A 353 -3.52 2.15 -3.99
N TYR A 354 -4.57 2.12 -3.17
CA TYR A 354 -4.76 2.99 -2.02
C TYR A 354 -3.68 2.84 -0.94
N SER A 355 -3.51 1.63 -0.37
CA SER A 355 -2.54 1.35 0.68
C SER A 355 -2.15 -0.14 0.74
N GLN A 356 -1.24 -0.51 1.64
CA GLN A 356 -0.76 -1.88 1.87
C GLN A 356 0.07 -2.47 0.69
N ARG A 357 0.43 -3.76 0.76
CA ARG A 357 1.20 -4.44 -0.30
C ARG A 357 0.30 -5.04 -1.37
N GLN A 358 0.64 -4.78 -2.64
CA GLN A 358 -0.17 -5.18 -3.78
C GLN A 358 0.71 -5.69 -4.93
N PHE A 359 0.26 -6.72 -5.64
CA PHE A 359 0.94 -7.27 -6.80
C PHE A 359 0.01 -7.38 -8.01
N TYR A 360 0.39 -6.75 -9.12
CA TYR A 360 -0.34 -6.78 -10.39
C TYR A 360 0.53 -7.48 -11.43
N ARG A 361 0.05 -8.58 -12.00
CA ARG A 361 0.79 -9.41 -12.95
C ARG A 361 -0.01 -9.61 -14.22
N GLU A 362 0.61 -9.35 -15.37
CA GLU A 362 -0.01 -9.57 -16.71
C GLU A 362 -1.37 -8.85 -16.88
N CYS A 363 -1.51 -7.71 -16.19
CA CYS A 363 -2.71 -6.90 -16.24
C CYS A 363 -2.66 -5.88 -17.38
N ASP A 364 -3.83 -5.52 -17.89
CA ASP A 364 -3.99 -4.40 -18.82
C ASP A 364 -4.64 -3.24 -18.05
N ILE A 365 -3.95 -2.09 -17.96
CA ILE A 365 -4.40 -0.92 -17.20
C ILE A 365 -4.57 0.26 -18.15
N PHE A 366 -5.77 0.82 -18.19
CA PHE A 366 -6.15 1.88 -19.14
C PHE A 366 -6.65 3.12 -18.42
N GLY A 367 -6.15 4.30 -18.81
CA GLY A 367 -6.66 5.58 -18.32
C GLY A 367 -6.04 6.81 -18.97
N THR A 368 -6.26 7.99 -18.39
CA THR A 368 -5.80 9.28 -18.94
C THR A 368 -4.97 10.09 -17.95
N VAL A 369 -5.57 10.53 -16.84
CA VAL A 369 -4.89 11.39 -15.85
C VAL A 369 -4.83 10.61 -14.56
N ASP A 370 -3.64 10.55 -13.96
CA ASP A 370 -3.37 9.95 -12.66
C ASP A 370 -3.96 8.54 -12.53
N PHE A 371 -3.94 7.78 -13.64
CA PHE A 371 -4.80 6.60 -13.72
C PHE A 371 -4.26 5.39 -12.94
N ILE A 372 -3.03 5.48 -12.41
CA ILE A 372 -2.51 4.65 -11.33
C ILE A 372 -2.10 5.60 -10.18
N PHE A 373 -2.87 5.65 -9.10
CA PHE A 373 -2.63 6.58 -8.01
C PHE A 373 -2.87 5.93 -6.64
N GLY A 374 -2.39 6.58 -5.59
CA GLY A 374 -2.46 6.06 -4.22
C GLY A 374 -1.09 5.94 -3.54
N ASP A 375 -1.10 5.29 -2.38
CA ASP A 375 0.04 5.19 -1.47
C ASP A 375 0.29 3.73 -1.02
N ALA A 376 -0.08 2.77 -1.85
CA ALA A 376 0.30 1.38 -1.67
C ALA A 376 1.80 1.15 -1.92
N SER A 377 2.31 0.03 -1.40
CA SER A 377 3.52 -0.62 -1.88
C SER A 377 3.12 -1.58 -3.01
N ALA A 378 3.10 -1.08 -4.25
CA ALA A 378 2.57 -1.82 -5.40
C ALA A 378 3.67 -2.14 -6.42
N VAL A 379 3.74 -3.41 -6.83
CA VAL A 379 4.57 -3.85 -7.96
C VAL A 379 3.66 -4.25 -9.12
N PHE A 380 3.90 -3.63 -10.27
CA PHE A 380 3.29 -3.96 -11.55
C PHE A 380 4.32 -4.72 -12.37
N GLN A 381 4.03 -5.97 -12.72
CA GLN A 381 4.98 -6.83 -13.41
C GLN A 381 4.40 -7.44 -14.68
N SER A 382 5.09 -7.23 -15.81
CA SER A 382 4.61 -7.73 -17.11
C SER A 382 3.21 -7.24 -17.49
N CYS A 383 2.85 -6.03 -17.05
CA CYS A 383 1.58 -5.40 -17.37
C CYS A 383 1.67 -4.57 -18.67
N ASN A 384 0.54 -4.41 -19.34
CA ASN A 384 0.35 -3.40 -20.38
C ASN A 384 -0.32 -2.18 -19.74
N ILE A 385 0.36 -1.04 -19.78
CA ILE A 385 -0.11 0.24 -19.24
C ILE A 385 -0.37 1.15 -20.44
N LEU A 386 -1.64 1.41 -20.73
CA LEU A 386 -2.07 2.13 -21.94
C LEU A 386 -2.77 3.44 -21.59
N SER A 387 -2.14 4.54 -21.97
CA SER A 387 -2.72 5.88 -21.87
C SER A 387 -3.67 6.12 -23.04
N ARG A 388 -4.95 6.32 -22.73
CA ARG A 388 -6.04 6.46 -23.70
C ARG A 388 -6.05 7.84 -24.33
N LYS A 389 -6.63 7.96 -25.51
CA LYS A 389 -6.84 9.26 -26.14
C LYS A 389 -7.72 10.17 -25.27
N ARG A 390 -7.25 11.40 -25.07
CA ARG A 390 -7.95 12.51 -24.42
C ARG A 390 -7.87 13.74 -25.33
N ASN A 391 -8.55 14.82 -24.96
CA ASN A 391 -8.34 16.15 -25.58
C ASN A 391 -6.88 16.62 -25.42
N LYS A 392 -6.54 17.84 -25.84
CA LYS A 392 -5.15 18.36 -25.96
C LYS A 392 -4.25 18.29 -24.71
N ASN A 393 -4.80 18.01 -23.52
CA ASN A 393 -4.03 17.95 -22.29
C ASN A 393 -3.24 16.64 -22.20
N PRO A 394 -1.98 16.67 -21.74
CA PRO A 394 -1.18 15.47 -21.59
C PRO A 394 -1.79 14.50 -20.58
N ASN A 395 -1.55 13.22 -20.82
CA ASN A 395 -1.85 12.15 -19.88
C ASN A 395 -0.75 12.02 -18.84
N VAL A 396 -1.10 11.40 -17.71
CA VAL A 396 -0.17 11.11 -16.62
C VAL A 396 -0.44 9.69 -16.13
N VAL A 397 0.57 8.83 -16.17
CA VAL A 397 0.44 7.43 -15.77
C VAL A 397 0.29 7.30 -14.27
N THR A 398 1.24 7.83 -13.49
CA THR A 398 1.21 7.70 -12.03
C THR A 398 1.02 9.02 -11.27
N ALA A 399 0.30 8.94 -10.16
CA ALA A 399 0.25 9.99 -9.13
C ALA A 399 0.43 9.36 -7.75
N GLN A 400 1.69 9.10 -7.39
CA GLN A 400 2.00 8.39 -6.14
C GLN A 400 1.95 9.34 -4.94
N GLY A 401 1.27 8.88 -3.88
CA GLY A 401 0.81 9.69 -2.74
C GLY A 401 1.60 9.54 -1.44
N ARG A 402 2.89 9.17 -1.46
CA ARG A 402 3.68 9.03 -0.22
C ARG A 402 3.87 10.37 0.48
N SER A 403 3.43 10.43 1.74
CA SER A 403 3.34 11.65 2.53
C SER A 403 4.44 11.78 3.59
N ASP A 404 5.06 10.66 3.98
CA ASP A 404 6.12 10.61 4.99
C ASP A 404 7.30 9.75 4.49
N PRO A 405 8.56 10.17 4.67
CA PRO A 405 9.72 9.44 4.17
C PRO A 405 9.91 8.06 4.82
N ASN A 406 9.35 7.84 6.02
CA ASN A 406 9.42 6.58 6.75
C ASN A 406 8.41 5.52 6.25
N GLN A 407 7.46 5.92 5.40
CA GLN A 407 6.56 4.98 4.74
C GLN A 407 7.32 4.11 3.74
N ASN A 408 7.01 2.82 3.71
CA ASN A 408 7.57 1.87 2.74
C ASN A 408 6.81 1.82 1.41
N SER A 409 5.84 2.72 1.21
CA SER A 409 5.00 2.80 0.01
C SER A 409 5.70 3.34 -1.23
N GLY A 410 5.12 3.09 -2.40
CA GLY A 410 5.65 3.51 -3.70
C GLY A 410 5.19 2.59 -4.81
N PHE A 411 5.42 2.99 -6.05
CA PHE A 411 5.09 2.19 -7.23
C PHE A 411 6.36 1.69 -7.92
N SER A 412 6.39 0.39 -8.20
CA SER A 412 7.42 -0.25 -9.00
C SER A 412 6.80 -0.80 -10.28
N ILE A 413 7.09 -0.16 -11.41
CA ILE A 413 6.68 -0.61 -12.75
C ILE A 413 7.84 -1.40 -13.33
N HIS A 414 7.72 -2.73 -13.28
CA HIS A 414 8.80 -3.67 -13.58
C HIS A 414 8.46 -4.53 -14.79
N ASN A 415 9.31 -4.53 -15.83
CA ASN A 415 9.09 -5.35 -17.03
C ASN A 415 7.71 -5.12 -17.67
N CYS A 416 7.25 -3.88 -17.70
CA CYS A 416 5.95 -3.53 -18.27
C CYS A 416 6.11 -2.92 -19.67
N LYS A 417 5.00 -2.84 -20.41
CA LYS A 417 4.90 -2.01 -21.61
C LYS A 417 4.08 -0.78 -21.28
N VAL A 418 4.69 0.40 -21.33
CA VAL A 418 4.02 1.69 -21.12
C VAL A 418 3.84 2.36 -22.49
N SER A 419 2.60 2.62 -22.85
CA SER A 419 2.24 3.16 -24.17
C SER A 419 1.10 4.16 -24.11
N ALA A 420 0.91 4.93 -25.18
CA ALA A 420 -0.15 5.91 -25.32
C ALA A 420 -0.75 5.96 -26.74
N GLU A 421 -2.05 6.27 -26.82
CA GLU A 421 -2.80 6.41 -28.08
C GLU A 421 -2.58 7.79 -28.72
N SER A 422 -1.40 8.00 -29.33
CA SER A 422 -1.06 9.22 -30.08
C SER A 422 -1.27 10.53 -29.30
N ILE A 423 -1.01 10.49 -27.99
CA ILE A 423 -1.14 11.63 -27.08
C ILE A 423 0.07 11.71 -26.17
N ARG A 424 0.58 12.93 -25.99
CA ARG A 424 1.70 13.21 -25.08
C ARG A 424 1.38 12.73 -23.68
N THR A 425 2.30 11.99 -23.08
CA THR A 425 2.08 11.31 -21.80
C THR A 425 3.30 11.44 -20.90
N TYR A 426 3.10 11.71 -19.61
CA TYR A 426 4.15 11.64 -18.59
C TYR A 426 4.06 10.34 -17.79
N LEU A 427 5.20 9.83 -17.33
CA LEU A 427 5.29 8.67 -16.45
C LEU A 427 4.64 8.93 -15.09
N GLY A 428 4.69 10.16 -14.59
CA GLY A 428 3.99 10.51 -13.36
C GLY A 428 4.16 11.96 -12.90
N ARG A 429 3.48 12.28 -11.80
CA ARG A 429 3.58 13.57 -11.08
C ARG A 429 3.39 13.40 -9.56
N PRO A 430 4.06 14.23 -8.74
CA PRO A 430 4.14 13.99 -7.30
C PRO A 430 2.91 14.50 -6.56
N TRP A 431 1.89 13.65 -6.42
CA TRP A 431 0.68 13.99 -5.65
C TRP A 431 1.02 14.41 -4.21
N ARG A 432 2.04 13.80 -3.59
CA ARG A 432 2.52 14.12 -2.24
C ARG A 432 4.02 14.35 -2.14
N GLN A 433 4.44 14.95 -1.03
CA GLN A 433 5.78 15.51 -0.83
C GLN A 433 6.91 14.50 -1.03
N TYR A 434 6.70 13.23 -0.68
CA TYR A 434 7.72 12.17 -0.77
C TYR A 434 7.39 11.14 -1.85
N SER A 435 6.63 11.54 -2.88
CA SER A 435 6.17 10.69 -3.98
C SER A 435 7.28 9.78 -4.50
N ARG A 436 6.99 8.48 -4.65
CA ARG A 436 7.99 7.48 -5.04
C ARG A 436 7.49 6.57 -6.15
N THR A 437 8.14 6.62 -7.31
CA THR A 437 7.81 5.77 -8.45
C THR A 437 9.08 5.37 -9.19
N VAL A 438 9.23 4.09 -9.48
CA VAL A 438 10.35 3.55 -10.24
C VAL A 438 9.83 2.82 -11.47
N VAL A 439 10.36 3.15 -12.64
CA VAL A 439 10.06 2.47 -13.90
C VAL A 439 11.32 1.75 -14.36
N MET A 440 11.29 0.42 -14.34
CA MET A 440 12.48 -0.39 -14.58
C MET A 440 12.24 -1.55 -15.53
N GLN A 441 13.24 -1.82 -16.37
CA GLN A 441 13.27 -2.91 -17.35
C GLN A 441 12.03 -2.92 -18.25
N SER A 442 11.44 -1.76 -18.51
CA SER A 442 10.16 -1.60 -19.19
C SER A 442 10.34 -1.03 -20.59
N VAL A 443 9.40 -1.32 -21.48
CA VAL A 443 9.35 -0.73 -22.83
C VAL A 443 8.49 0.53 -22.79
N LEU A 444 9.07 1.68 -23.14
CA LEU A 444 8.41 2.98 -23.19
C LEU A 444 8.21 3.40 -24.64
N ASP A 445 6.95 3.66 -25.02
CA ASP A 445 6.61 4.10 -26.37
C ASP A 445 7.07 5.54 -26.67
N GLY A 446 7.03 5.94 -27.95
CA GLY A 446 7.50 7.26 -28.37
C GLY A 446 6.61 8.45 -27.98
N ASN A 447 5.45 8.20 -27.35
CA ASN A 447 4.54 9.25 -26.90
C ASN A 447 4.81 9.67 -25.45
N ILE A 448 5.69 8.94 -24.74
CA ILE A 448 6.25 9.41 -23.48
C ILE A 448 7.05 10.68 -23.73
N ASP A 449 6.67 11.76 -23.06
CA ASP A 449 7.32 13.05 -23.18
C ASP A 449 8.82 12.94 -22.84
N PRO A 450 9.73 13.57 -23.61
CA PRO A 450 11.17 13.53 -23.31
C PRO A 450 11.53 13.97 -21.89
N ALA A 451 10.76 14.88 -21.27
CA ALA A 451 10.93 15.26 -19.87
C ALA A 451 10.65 14.09 -18.90
N GLY A 452 9.84 13.12 -19.31
CA GLY A 452 9.48 11.90 -18.57
C GLY A 452 8.44 12.15 -17.48
N TRP A 453 8.64 13.18 -16.66
CA TRP A 453 7.85 13.46 -15.46
C TRP A 453 7.33 14.91 -15.50
N THR A 454 6.20 15.18 -14.85
CA THR A 454 5.62 16.53 -14.79
C THR A 454 5.37 17.00 -13.36
N GLU A 455 5.43 18.31 -13.15
CA GLU A 455 5.21 18.94 -11.86
C GLU A 455 3.78 18.72 -11.38
N TRP A 456 3.58 18.72 -10.06
CA TRP A 456 2.24 18.81 -9.47
C TRP A 456 1.80 20.28 -9.37
N ASP A 457 2.60 21.09 -8.68
CA ASP A 457 2.39 22.53 -8.51
C ASP A 457 3.74 23.23 -8.24
N GLY A 458 4.27 23.90 -9.26
CA GLY A 458 5.58 24.57 -9.22
C GLY A 458 6.69 23.67 -8.65
N SER A 459 7.40 24.17 -7.63
CA SER A 459 8.53 23.45 -7.03
C SER A 459 8.14 22.43 -5.94
N PHE A 460 6.85 22.16 -5.74
CA PHE A 460 6.39 21.20 -4.73
C PHE A 460 6.99 19.80 -4.96
N ALA A 461 7.45 19.16 -3.88
CA ALA A 461 8.03 17.81 -3.84
C ALA A 461 9.31 17.55 -4.67
N LEU A 462 9.72 18.43 -5.59
CA LEU A 462 10.81 18.16 -6.56
C LEU A 462 12.17 17.80 -5.92
N LYS A 463 12.39 18.19 -4.67
CA LYS A 463 13.61 17.88 -3.89
C LYS A 463 13.49 16.60 -3.05
N THR A 464 12.28 16.17 -2.73
CA THR A 464 11.99 15.13 -1.72
C THR A 464 11.34 13.88 -2.31
N LEU A 465 10.78 13.98 -3.51
CA LEU A 465 10.32 12.83 -4.29
C LEU A 465 11.50 11.91 -4.65
N TYR A 466 11.19 10.66 -5.00
CA TYR A 466 12.13 9.71 -5.58
C TYR A 466 11.51 9.13 -6.85
N TYR A 467 11.84 9.72 -7.99
CA TYR A 467 11.47 9.20 -9.31
C TYR A 467 12.69 8.63 -10.00
N ALA A 468 12.58 7.40 -10.47
CA ALA A 468 13.73 6.73 -11.03
C ALA A 468 13.42 5.85 -12.23
N GLU A 469 14.42 5.75 -13.11
CA GLU A 469 14.40 4.89 -14.30
C GLU A 469 15.62 3.97 -14.30
N TYR A 470 15.43 2.70 -14.66
CA TYR A 470 16.49 1.68 -14.72
C TYR A 470 16.31 0.77 -15.94
N MET A 471 17.28 0.76 -16.86
CA MET A 471 17.32 -0.15 -18.02
C MET A 471 16.00 -0.24 -18.82
N ASN A 472 15.32 0.89 -19.01
CA ASN A 472 14.16 0.96 -19.89
C ASN A 472 14.61 0.95 -21.36
N SER A 473 13.73 0.51 -22.25
CA SER A 473 13.96 0.45 -23.70
C SER A 473 12.77 1.03 -24.48
N GLY A 474 12.90 1.17 -25.80
CA GLY A 474 11.87 1.77 -26.65
C GLY A 474 12.08 3.27 -26.90
N ALA A 475 11.28 3.83 -27.80
CA ALA A 475 11.47 5.19 -28.31
C ALA A 475 11.31 6.29 -27.23
N GLY A 476 10.54 6.04 -26.17
CA GLY A 476 10.35 6.97 -25.04
C GLY A 476 11.36 6.82 -23.91
N ALA A 477 12.28 5.85 -24.00
CA ALA A 477 13.24 5.56 -22.93
C ALA A 477 14.49 6.46 -22.94
N GLY A 478 14.59 7.39 -23.89
CA GLY A 478 15.72 8.32 -23.96
C GLY A 478 15.81 9.21 -22.71
N ILE A 479 16.95 9.16 -22.02
CA ILE A 479 17.17 9.85 -20.74
C ILE A 479 17.76 11.27 -20.86
N SER A 480 18.25 11.67 -22.04
CA SER A 480 19.04 12.89 -22.22
C SER A 480 18.28 14.20 -21.96
N ASN A 481 16.95 14.18 -22.10
CA ASN A 481 16.06 15.34 -21.99
C ASN A 481 15.14 15.27 -20.77
N ARG A 482 15.40 14.34 -19.84
CA ARG A 482 14.62 14.22 -18.60
C ARG A 482 14.72 15.48 -17.76
N VAL A 483 13.73 15.67 -16.90
CA VAL A 483 13.74 16.72 -15.87
C VAL A 483 15.02 16.69 -15.03
N LYS A 484 15.45 17.87 -14.56
CA LYS A 484 16.68 18.03 -13.75
C LYS A 484 16.40 18.17 -12.25
N TRP A 485 15.28 17.60 -11.78
CA TRP A 485 14.88 17.72 -10.38
C TRP A 485 15.84 16.93 -9.48
N PRO A 486 16.16 17.42 -8.27
CA PRO A 486 17.03 16.68 -7.35
C PRO A 486 16.49 15.29 -6.96
N GLY A 487 15.17 15.11 -6.93
CA GLY A 487 14.53 13.82 -6.66
C GLY A 487 14.40 12.88 -7.87
N PHE A 488 14.84 13.30 -9.07
CA PHE A 488 14.89 12.42 -10.24
C PHE A 488 16.25 11.72 -10.33
N HIS A 489 16.22 10.41 -10.58
CA HIS A 489 17.39 9.55 -10.57
C HIS A 489 17.43 8.63 -11.80
N ILE A 490 18.59 8.56 -12.43
CA ILE A 490 18.89 7.49 -13.38
C ILE A 490 19.66 6.44 -12.58
N ILE A 491 19.04 5.28 -12.36
CA ILE A 491 19.70 4.20 -11.62
C ILE A 491 20.63 3.47 -12.59
N THR A 492 21.87 3.29 -12.19
CA THR A 492 22.87 2.48 -12.91
C THR A 492 23.32 1.27 -12.11
N ASP A 493 23.24 1.35 -10.77
CA ASP A 493 23.58 0.25 -9.86
C ASP A 493 22.42 -0.76 -9.75
N PRO A 494 22.61 -2.03 -10.14
CA PRO A 494 21.59 -3.07 -9.97
C PRO A 494 21.23 -3.31 -8.50
N VAL A 495 22.11 -3.02 -7.54
CA VAL A 495 21.79 -3.15 -6.10
C VAL A 495 20.72 -2.14 -5.70
N GLU A 496 20.81 -0.90 -6.19
CA GLU A 496 19.78 0.12 -5.95
C GLU A 496 18.46 -0.26 -6.62
N ALA A 497 18.50 -0.69 -7.89
CA ALA A 497 17.30 -1.14 -8.61
C ALA A 497 16.65 -2.36 -7.93
N SER A 498 17.44 -3.26 -7.35
CA SER A 498 16.94 -4.48 -6.69
C SER A 498 16.01 -4.20 -5.50
N LYS A 499 16.12 -3.03 -4.87
CA LYS A 499 15.24 -2.59 -3.77
C LYS A 499 13.78 -2.46 -4.19
N PHE A 500 13.53 -2.25 -5.48
CA PHE A 500 12.19 -2.09 -6.07
C PHE A 500 11.64 -3.39 -6.69
N THR A 501 12.35 -4.50 -6.55
CA THR A 501 11.89 -5.82 -7.05
C THR A 501 10.84 -6.43 -6.12
N VAL A 502 10.12 -7.43 -6.62
CA VAL A 502 9.08 -8.15 -5.86
C VAL A 502 9.60 -8.64 -4.50
N ALA A 503 10.80 -9.22 -4.45
CA ALA A 503 11.36 -9.78 -3.23
C ALA A 503 11.68 -8.74 -2.16
N GLN A 504 12.18 -7.56 -2.54
CA GLN A 504 12.63 -6.56 -1.58
C GLN A 504 11.57 -5.51 -1.28
N PHE A 505 10.77 -5.12 -2.27
CA PHE A 505 9.85 -3.99 -2.14
C PHE A 505 8.55 -4.36 -1.44
N ILE A 506 8.05 -5.57 -1.67
CA ILE A 506 6.78 -6.07 -1.11
C ILE A 506 6.94 -7.39 -0.38
N SER A 507 8.19 -7.80 -0.09
CA SER A 507 8.51 -9.07 0.55
C SER A 507 7.88 -10.28 -0.17
N GLY A 508 7.74 -10.20 -1.50
CA GLY A 508 6.85 -11.08 -2.27
C GLY A 508 7.14 -12.57 -2.10
N ASN A 509 8.39 -12.95 -1.84
CA ASN A 509 8.79 -14.33 -1.61
C ASN A 509 8.12 -14.97 -0.39
N SER A 510 7.68 -14.18 0.59
CA SER A 510 7.05 -14.70 1.81
C SER A 510 5.57 -15.04 1.63
N TRP A 511 4.89 -14.51 0.61
CA TRP A 511 3.43 -14.63 0.47
C TRP A 511 2.93 -14.98 -0.93
N LEU A 512 3.60 -14.54 -2.00
CA LEU A 512 3.18 -14.82 -3.39
C LEU A 512 3.19 -16.31 -3.76
N PRO A 513 4.14 -17.17 -3.31
CA PRO A 513 4.11 -18.60 -3.67
C PRO A 513 2.78 -19.29 -3.33
N SER A 514 2.16 -18.92 -2.20
CA SER A 514 0.86 -19.46 -1.76
C SER A 514 -0.33 -19.06 -2.65
N THR A 515 -0.13 -18.10 -3.56
CA THR A 515 -1.16 -17.63 -4.49
C THR A 515 -1.23 -18.47 -5.76
N GLY A 516 -0.17 -19.24 -6.05
CA GLY A 516 -0.03 -19.99 -7.30
C GLY A 516 0.25 -19.11 -8.54
N VAL A 517 0.38 -17.79 -8.37
CA VAL A 517 0.72 -16.87 -9.45
C VAL A 517 2.23 -16.85 -9.65
N ALA A 518 2.67 -17.06 -10.89
CA ALA A 518 4.08 -16.94 -11.25
C ALA A 518 4.53 -15.48 -11.18
N PHE A 519 5.72 -15.24 -10.64
CA PHE A 519 6.31 -13.91 -10.52
C PHE A 519 7.83 -13.97 -10.64
N GLN A 520 8.41 -12.89 -11.16
CA GLN A 520 9.86 -12.70 -11.13
C GLN A 520 10.24 -12.04 -9.81
N SER A 521 11.03 -12.74 -9.01
CA SER A 521 11.43 -12.31 -7.66
C SER A 521 12.36 -11.09 -7.67
N GLY A 522 13.34 -11.05 -8.59
CA GLY A 522 14.40 -10.04 -8.65
C GLY A 522 14.42 -9.29 -9.99
N LEU A 523 15.55 -8.67 -10.31
CA LEU A 523 15.78 -8.09 -11.64
C LEU A 523 15.81 -9.20 -12.71
N ILE A 524 15.49 -8.83 -13.95
CA ILE A 524 15.60 -9.72 -15.12
C ILE A 524 17.02 -9.58 -15.67
N GLY A 525 17.68 -10.71 -15.93
CA GLY A 525 19.05 -10.75 -16.47
C GLY A 525 19.11 -10.47 -17.96
#